data_AF-A0A183VDT4-F1
#
_entry.id   AF-A0A183VDT4-F1
#
_cell.length_a   1.000
_cell.length_b   1.000
_cell.length_c   1.000
_cell.angle_alpha   90.00
_cell.angle_beta   90.00
_cell.angle_gamma   90.00
#
_symmetry.space_group_name_H-M   'P 1'
#
loop_
_entity.id
_entity.type
_entity.pdbx_description
1 polymer ?
#
loop_
_entity_poly.entity_id
_entity_poly.type
_entity_poly.pdbx_seq_one_letter_code
_entity_poly.pdbx_strand_id
1 'polypeptide(L)'
;MVFILRDPVTMWLSKYIAAAELLAQSSDPFEVSVLNFLSTADDRRDGLKRFLDLQLNKMTASEDMIRRDALVFWLLDVQLTELAELRQSGGRRSTLEPETGQAGVMTPAEIRLKNVKQQLELFFERPVVSSNREAVYKLMMSHADFDSQLALAQRLQDYETVIDIYLLQSQYKKALEVIQNQHIPMFYYKYSSVLIEQCPFELIAAWINEDTNLQADLLLPSLYRCQREPKMIAAALKYIKFVIGRGTASKSIHNFMISLSSTYKPNELFAYFEKCGLDKTLVPYDVEFALRLKQCSVHLYCVDGLYDEAVSLALTFDVELAKKCAMLTNESAEEESDLLLLGSNGPRFPLEMRRRIWMKIGSHSARDLLPFFPEFTTIEHFKDPLCACLKEHSGKIMELQREMKEATEELQREMKEATEVADEIHKQMAKLKKRSVAFFFLFFFEGGGRFGE
;
A
#
# COMPACT_ATOMS: atom_id res chain seq x y z
N MET A 1 35.08 -48.02 -52.29
CA MET A 1 34.94 -48.67 -50.97
C MET A 1 34.25 -47.66 -50.06
N VAL A 2 33.05 -48.03 -49.63
CA VAL A 2 32.04 -47.21 -48.96
C VAL A 2 32.45 -46.88 -47.53
N PHE A 3 32.28 -45.61 -47.11
CA PHE A 3 31.94 -45.18 -45.74
C PHE A 3 31.40 -43.74 -45.85
N ILE A 4 30.08 -43.57 -46.08
CA ILE A 4 29.02 -43.35 -45.08
C ILE A 4 29.06 -41.92 -44.49
N LEU A 5 28.09 -41.11 -44.96
CA LEU A 5 27.35 -40.04 -44.27
C LEU A 5 28.11 -39.20 -43.23
N ARG A 6 28.57 -38.01 -43.65
CA ARG A 6 28.78 -36.86 -42.75
C ARG A 6 28.03 -35.65 -43.32
N ASP A 7 27.30 -34.99 -42.45
CA ASP A 7 26.18 -34.09 -42.76
C ASP A 7 26.49 -32.98 -43.77
N PRO A 8 25.62 -32.76 -44.79
CA PRO A 8 25.81 -31.74 -45.81
C PRO A 8 25.88 -30.31 -45.23
N VAL A 9 25.34 -30.06 -44.03
CA VAL A 9 25.33 -28.74 -43.37
C VAL A 9 26.75 -28.26 -43.05
N THR A 10 27.68 -29.17 -42.71
CA THR A 10 29.06 -28.80 -42.33
C THR A 10 29.91 -28.34 -43.52
N MET A 11 29.59 -28.80 -44.73
CA MET A 11 30.38 -28.54 -45.93
C MET A 11 30.10 -27.17 -46.57
N TRP A 12 28.96 -26.54 -46.24
CA TRP A 12 28.60 -25.19 -46.71
C TRP A 12 29.12 -24.09 -45.78
N LEU A 13 29.15 -24.30 -44.46
CA LEU A 13 29.72 -23.35 -43.49
C LEU A 13 31.20 -23.00 -43.78
N SER A 14 32.00 -24.00 -44.17
CA SER A 14 33.44 -23.80 -44.40
C SER A 14 33.73 -22.91 -45.62
N LYS A 15 32.82 -22.83 -46.61
CA LYS A 15 33.05 -22.04 -47.84
C LYS A 15 32.99 -20.54 -47.61
N TYR A 16 32.06 -20.08 -46.76
CA TYR A 16 31.89 -18.65 -46.52
C TYR A 16 32.90 -18.08 -45.53
N ILE A 17 33.34 -18.88 -44.55
CA ILE A 17 34.44 -18.52 -43.64
C ILE A 17 35.77 -18.41 -44.42
N ALA A 18 36.04 -19.35 -45.32
CA ALA A 18 37.22 -19.28 -46.19
C ALA A 18 37.14 -18.11 -47.19
N ALA A 19 35.95 -17.83 -47.74
CA ALA A 19 35.74 -16.66 -48.59
C ALA A 19 35.96 -15.34 -47.84
N ALA A 20 35.56 -15.27 -46.57
CA ALA A 20 35.80 -14.11 -45.71
C ALA A 20 37.30 -13.86 -45.47
N GLU A 21 38.10 -14.92 -45.30
CA GLU A 21 39.55 -14.80 -45.15
C GLU A 21 40.25 -14.31 -46.42
N LEU A 22 39.79 -14.75 -47.60
CA LEU A 22 40.30 -14.30 -48.89
C LEU A 22 39.89 -12.84 -49.19
N LEU A 23 38.64 -12.48 -48.94
CA LEU A 23 38.14 -11.10 -49.12
C LEU A 23 38.72 -10.14 -48.09
N ALA A 24 39.09 -10.61 -46.89
CA ALA A 24 39.80 -9.78 -45.94
C ALA A 24 41.20 -9.43 -46.45
N GLN A 25 41.83 -10.28 -47.27
CA GLN A 25 43.16 -10.06 -47.84
C GLN A 25 43.13 -9.30 -49.18
N SER A 26 41.98 -9.20 -49.84
CA SER A 26 41.86 -8.48 -51.10
C SER A 26 41.84 -6.96 -50.90
N SER A 27 42.27 -6.23 -51.93
CA SER A 27 42.29 -4.76 -51.96
C SER A 27 40.92 -4.15 -52.32
N ASP A 28 39.86 -4.94 -52.23
CA ASP A 28 38.51 -4.50 -52.63
C ASP A 28 37.94 -3.52 -51.61
N PRO A 29 37.12 -2.53 -52.05
CA PRO A 29 36.47 -1.60 -51.15
C PRO A 29 35.55 -2.33 -50.16
N PHE A 30 35.60 -1.89 -48.90
CA PHE A 30 34.93 -2.52 -47.76
C PHE A 30 33.44 -2.78 -48.02
N GLU A 31 32.74 -1.83 -48.66
CA GLU A 31 31.31 -1.90 -48.94
C GLU A 31 30.97 -3.05 -49.90
N VAL A 32 31.82 -3.30 -50.89
CA VAL A 32 31.60 -4.37 -51.89
C VAL A 32 31.80 -5.74 -51.25
N SER A 33 32.83 -5.87 -50.41
CA SER A 33 33.08 -7.10 -49.65
C SER A 33 31.95 -7.40 -48.66
N VAL A 34 31.41 -6.38 -47.99
CA VAL A 34 30.28 -6.50 -47.06
C VAL A 34 28.97 -6.89 -47.76
N LEU A 35 28.66 -6.27 -48.89
CA LEU A 35 27.42 -6.53 -49.64
C LEU A 35 27.26 -8.00 -50.05
N ASN A 36 28.38 -8.69 -50.32
CA ASN A 36 28.38 -10.12 -50.64
C ASN A 36 27.89 -11.01 -49.48
N PHE A 37 27.96 -10.51 -48.23
CA PHE A 37 27.60 -11.24 -47.03
C PHE A 37 26.26 -10.83 -46.40
N LEU A 38 25.67 -9.68 -46.79
CA LEU A 38 24.43 -9.12 -46.20
C LEU A 38 23.13 -9.90 -46.51
N SER A 39 23.19 -11.07 -47.15
CA SER A 39 21.99 -11.85 -47.46
C SER A 39 21.47 -12.65 -46.26
N THR A 40 20.17 -12.91 -46.20
CA THR A 40 19.42 -13.57 -45.12
C THR A 40 19.75 -15.05 -44.86
N ALA A 41 20.71 -15.66 -45.56
CA ALA A 41 21.10 -17.05 -45.35
C ALA A 41 22.05 -17.18 -44.14
N ASP A 42 21.69 -18.04 -43.17
CA ASP A 42 22.45 -18.29 -41.93
C ASP A 42 23.95 -18.51 -42.16
N ASP A 43 24.30 -19.28 -43.19
CA ASP A 43 25.70 -19.64 -43.50
C ASP A 43 26.56 -18.43 -43.90
N ARG A 44 25.96 -17.33 -44.38
CA ARG A 44 26.69 -16.11 -44.78
C ARG A 44 26.94 -15.16 -43.62
N ARG A 45 26.18 -15.25 -42.53
CA ARG A 45 26.39 -14.44 -41.32
C ARG A 45 27.63 -14.85 -40.56
N ASP A 46 27.94 -16.14 -40.51
CA ASP A 46 29.19 -16.61 -39.90
C ASP A 46 30.43 -16.16 -40.71
N GLY A 47 30.31 -16.12 -42.04
CA GLY A 47 31.29 -15.49 -42.92
C GLY A 47 31.44 -13.99 -42.65
N LEU A 48 30.31 -13.28 -42.47
CA LEU A 48 30.31 -11.86 -42.12
C LEU A 48 31.01 -11.59 -40.80
N LYS A 49 30.65 -12.30 -39.72
CA LYS A 49 31.28 -12.16 -38.39
C LYS A 49 32.79 -12.36 -38.48
N ARG A 50 33.23 -13.40 -39.21
CA ARG A 50 34.65 -13.68 -39.41
C ARG A 50 35.35 -12.57 -40.19
N PHE A 51 34.73 -12.06 -41.25
CA PHE A 51 35.26 -10.93 -42.01
C PHE A 51 35.42 -9.69 -41.13
N LEU A 52 34.41 -9.36 -40.32
CA LEU A 52 34.43 -8.21 -39.41
C LEU A 52 35.50 -8.34 -38.34
N ASP A 53 35.66 -9.52 -37.72
CA ASP A 53 36.75 -9.76 -36.75
C ASP A 53 38.14 -9.63 -37.39
N LEU A 54 38.33 -10.10 -38.63
CA LEU A 54 39.60 -9.96 -39.34
C LEU A 54 39.90 -8.51 -39.68
N GLN A 55 38.90 -7.73 -40.10
CA GLN A 55 39.06 -6.29 -40.35
C GLN A 55 39.36 -5.54 -39.06
N LEU A 56 38.69 -5.87 -37.96
CA LEU A 56 38.93 -5.27 -36.66
C LEU A 56 40.33 -5.55 -36.11
N ASN A 57 40.88 -6.75 -36.35
CA ASN A 57 42.24 -7.10 -35.96
C ASN A 57 43.31 -6.40 -36.81
N LYS A 58 43.00 -6.03 -38.06
CA LYS A 58 43.91 -5.26 -38.92
C LYS A 58 43.98 -3.78 -38.52
N MET A 59 42.89 -3.23 -38.01
CA MET A 59 42.80 -1.83 -37.58
C MET A 59 43.47 -1.62 -36.21
N THR A 60 44.77 -1.37 -36.22
CA THR A 60 45.59 -1.11 -35.01
C THR A 60 45.88 0.37 -34.75
N ALA A 61 45.59 1.25 -35.71
CA ALA A 61 45.83 2.69 -35.59
C ALA A 61 44.77 3.41 -34.74
N SER A 62 45.21 4.39 -33.93
CA SER A 62 44.33 5.22 -33.08
C SER A 62 43.42 6.15 -33.87
N GLU A 63 43.75 6.47 -35.12
CA GLU A 63 42.93 7.33 -36.00
C GLU A 63 41.61 6.65 -36.43
N ASP A 64 41.50 5.33 -36.24
CA ASP A 64 40.34 4.52 -36.64
C ASP A 64 39.40 4.18 -35.48
N MET A 65 39.51 4.82 -34.31
CA MET A 65 38.67 4.48 -33.14
C MET A 65 37.17 4.50 -33.46
N ILE A 66 36.68 5.50 -34.20
CA ILE A 66 35.25 5.59 -34.57
C ILE A 66 34.85 4.44 -35.51
N ARG A 67 35.70 4.09 -36.48
CA ARG A 67 35.45 2.97 -37.40
C ARG A 67 35.50 1.63 -36.68
N ARG A 68 36.44 1.48 -35.75
CA ARG A 68 36.57 0.31 -34.88
C ARG A 68 35.35 0.15 -33.98
N ASP A 69 34.87 1.23 -33.37
CA ASP A 69 33.68 1.24 -32.53
C ASP A 69 32.43 0.88 -33.36
N ALA A 70 32.29 1.44 -34.57
CA ALA A 70 31.21 1.09 -35.48
C ALA A 70 31.24 -0.39 -35.90
N LEU A 71 32.42 -0.96 -36.17
CA LEU A 71 32.57 -2.39 -36.46
C LEU A 71 32.23 -3.26 -35.24
N VAL A 72 32.59 -2.83 -34.02
CA VAL A 72 32.21 -3.50 -32.77
C VAL A 72 30.69 -3.48 -32.58
N PHE A 73 30.06 -2.33 -32.77
CA PHE A 73 28.60 -2.21 -32.67
C PHE A 73 27.87 -3.05 -33.71
N TRP A 74 28.38 -3.08 -34.94
CA TRP A 74 27.75 -3.87 -35.99
C TRP A 74 27.94 -5.37 -35.75
N LEU A 75 29.11 -5.81 -35.28
CA LEU A 75 29.34 -7.20 -34.90
C LEU A 75 28.43 -7.61 -33.73
N LEU A 76 28.26 -6.73 -32.73
CA LEU A 76 27.30 -6.92 -31.65
C LEU A 76 25.87 -7.04 -32.17
N ASP A 77 25.45 -6.13 -33.06
CA ASP A 77 24.11 -6.11 -33.65
C ASP A 77 23.81 -7.40 -34.44
N VAL A 78 24.79 -7.90 -35.21
CA VAL A 78 24.68 -9.19 -35.92
C VAL A 78 24.54 -10.36 -34.95
N GLN A 79 25.32 -10.40 -33.87
CA GLN A 79 25.23 -11.44 -32.85
C GLN A 79 23.89 -11.39 -32.07
N LEU A 80 23.40 -10.19 -31.74
CA LEU A 80 22.11 -10.00 -31.08
C LEU A 80 20.94 -10.39 -31.99
N THR A 81 21.01 -10.06 -33.28
CA THR A 81 20.00 -10.45 -34.28
C THR A 81 19.91 -11.97 -34.40
N GLU A 82 21.07 -12.65 -34.48
CA GLU A 82 21.12 -14.10 -34.51
C GLU A 82 20.56 -14.72 -33.23
N LEU A 83 20.90 -14.19 -32.05
CA LEU A 83 20.31 -14.64 -30.79
C LEU A 83 18.78 -14.50 -30.78
N ALA A 84 18.26 -13.38 -31.28
CA ALA A 84 16.82 -13.13 -31.33
C ALA A 84 16.11 -14.16 -32.24
N GLU A 85 16.68 -14.46 -33.41
CA GLU A 85 16.15 -15.46 -34.35
C GLU A 85 16.25 -16.90 -33.80
N LEU A 86 17.35 -17.26 -33.15
CA LEU A 86 17.52 -18.56 -32.51
C LEU A 86 16.50 -18.77 -31.37
N ARG A 87 16.13 -17.71 -30.64
CA ARG A 87 15.08 -17.78 -29.61
C ARG A 87 13.68 -17.90 -30.21
N GLN A 88 13.37 -17.17 -31.28
CA GLN A 88 12.08 -17.28 -31.95
C GLN A 88 11.88 -18.67 -32.60
N SER A 89 12.93 -19.24 -33.17
CA SER A 89 12.90 -20.60 -33.72
C SER A 89 12.84 -21.69 -32.65
N GLY A 90 13.48 -21.48 -31.49
CA GLY A 90 13.35 -22.35 -30.31
C GLY A 90 11.94 -22.31 -29.70
N GLY A 91 11.38 -21.11 -29.48
CA GLY A 91 10.05 -20.94 -28.88
C GLY A 91 8.89 -21.44 -29.74
N ARG A 92 9.01 -21.35 -31.09
CA ARG A 92 8.02 -21.92 -32.01
C ARG A 92 7.97 -23.46 -32.01
N ARG A 93 9.06 -24.13 -31.62
CA ARG A 93 9.09 -25.60 -31.51
C ARG A 93 8.49 -26.11 -30.20
N SER A 94 8.64 -25.37 -29.10
CA SER A 94 8.08 -25.74 -27.80
C SER A 94 6.54 -25.77 -27.75
N THR A 95 5.84 -25.07 -28.66
CA THR A 95 4.36 -25.04 -28.69
C THR A 95 3.73 -26.12 -29.57
N LEU A 96 4.52 -26.84 -30.38
CA LEU A 96 3.98 -27.77 -31.40
C LEU A 96 4.29 -29.26 -31.13
N GLU A 97 5.13 -29.58 -30.16
CA GLU A 97 5.45 -30.98 -29.83
C GLU A 97 5.16 -31.25 -28.35
N PRO A 98 4.13 -32.08 -28.03
CA PRO A 98 3.92 -32.52 -26.68
C PRO A 98 5.05 -33.47 -26.27
N GLU A 99 5.50 -33.25 -25.04
CA GLU A 99 6.58 -33.93 -24.34
C GLU A 99 6.59 -35.44 -24.55
N THR A 100 7.59 -35.94 -25.29
CA THR A 100 8.05 -37.32 -25.13
C THR A 100 9.47 -37.26 -24.61
N GLY A 101 9.60 -37.69 -23.36
CA GLY A 101 10.78 -37.46 -22.53
C GLY A 101 12.07 -38.03 -23.10
N GLN A 102 13.10 -37.19 -23.12
CA GLN A 102 14.48 -37.56 -22.82
C GLN A 102 15.18 -36.31 -22.28
N ALA A 103 15.22 -36.21 -20.95
CA ALA A 103 16.05 -35.24 -20.24
C ALA A 103 17.53 -35.52 -20.58
N GLY A 104 18.16 -34.63 -21.37
CA GLY A 104 19.62 -34.58 -21.48
C GLY A 104 20.24 -34.38 -22.87
N VAL A 105 19.49 -34.50 -23.98
CA VAL A 105 20.07 -34.26 -25.32
C VAL A 105 19.76 -32.84 -25.76
N MET A 106 20.72 -31.94 -25.55
CA MET A 106 20.65 -30.55 -25.97
C MET A 106 20.51 -30.49 -27.50
N THR A 107 19.46 -29.83 -28.01
CA THR A 107 19.24 -29.78 -29.46
C THR A 107 20.36 -28.99 -30.17
N PRO A 108 20.66 -29.23 -31.47
CA PRO A 108 21.67 -28.45 -32.19
C PRO A 108 21.43 -26.94 -32.16
N ALA A 109 20.16 -26.51 -32.06
CA ALA A 109 19.78 -25.11 -31.89
C ALA A 109 20.14 -24.57 -30.50
N GLU A 110 19.95 -25.35 -29.43
CA GLU A 110 20.37 -24.99 -28.07
C GLU A 110 21.89 -24.92 -27.95
N ILE A 111 22.63 -25.81 -28.61
CA ILE A 111 24.11 -25.77 -28.67
C ILE A 111 24.58 -24.50 -29.37
N ARG A 112 23.98 -24.15 -30.50
CA ARG A 112 24.28 -22.88 -31.19
C ARG A 112 23.93 -21.67 -30.31
N LEU A 113 22.77 -21.67 -29.65
CA LEU A 113 22.37 -20.60 -28.74
C LEU A 113 23.38 -20.41 -27.60
N LYS A 114 23.83 -21.51 -26.99
CA LYS A 114 24.85 -21.47 -25.92
C LYS A 114 26.19 -20.94 -26.43
N ASN A 115 26.62 -21.37 -27.61
CA ASN A 115 27.87 -20.89 -28.22
C ASN A 115 27.81 -19.39 -28.53
N VAL A 116 26.71 -18.90 -29.11
CA VAL A 116 26.55 -17.47 -29.41
C VAL A 116 26.49 -16.64 -28.11
N LYS A 117 25.82 -17.14 -27.06
CA LYS A 117 25.84 -16.49 -25.73
C LYS A 117 27.26 -16.41 -25.15
N GLN A 118 28.04 -17.49 -25.21
CA GLN A 118 29.44 -17.48 -24.77
C GLN A 118 30.31 -16.51 -25.60
N GLN A 119 30.08 -16.44 -26.91
CA GLN A 119 30.78 -15.48 -27.77
C GLN A 119 30.42 -14.03 -27.42
N LEU A 120 29.17 -13.76 -27.07
CA LEU A 120 28.75 -12.44 -26.60
C LEU A 120 29.36 -12.09 -25.24
N GLU A 121 29.41 -13.05 -24.31
CA GLU A 121 30.09 -12.85 -23.01
C GLU A 121 31.56 -12.48 -23.21
N LEU A 122 32.28 -13.17 -24.09
CA LEU A 122 33.66 -12.81 -24.47
C LEU A 122 33.73 -11.47 -25.21
N PHE A 123 32.71 -11.13 -25.99
CA PHE A 123 32.64 -9.86 -26.70
C PHE A 123 32.51 -8.66 -25.74
N PHE A 124 31.80 -8.86 -24.63
CA PHE A 124 31.65 -7.86 -23.57
C PHE A 124 32.94 -7.59 -22.78
N GLU A 125 33.98 -8.44 -22.90
CA GLU A 125 35.30 -8.18 -22.32
C GLU A 125 36.09 -7.09 -23.06
N ARG A 126 35.64 -6.66 -24.25
CA ARG A 126 36.35 -5.66 -25.04
C ARG A 126 36.18 -4.25 -24.44
N PRO A 127 37.25 -3.43 -24.36
CA PRO A 127 37.22 -2.12 -23.72
C PRO A 127 36.25 -1.13 -24.39
N VAL A 128 35.99 -1.29 -25.70
CA VAL A 128 35.02 -0.48 -26.46
C VAL A 128 33.61 -0.56 -25.88
N VAL A 129 33.21 -1.74 -25.38
CA VAL A 129 31.90 -1.97 -24.75
C VAL A 129 31.79 -1.20 -23.45
N SER A 130 32.88 -1.15 -22.67
CA SER A 130 32.93 -0.39 -21.42
C SER A 130 32.97 1.13 -21.62
N SER A 131 33.50 1.60 -22.75
CA SER A 131 33.60 3.02 -23.12
C SER A 131 32.26 3.60 -23.59
N ASN A 132 31.50 2.84 -24.39
CA ASN A 132 30.28 3.34 -25.03
C ASN A 132 29.00 2.66 -24.51
N ARG A 133 28.83 2.64 -23.19
CA ARG A 133 27.76 1.88 -22.48
C ARG A 133 26.36 2.21 -22.97
N GLU A 134 26.02 3.50 -23.12
CA GLU A 134 24.68 3.95 -23.49
C GLU A 134 24.25 3.45 -24.89
N ALA A 135 25.18 3.47 -25.86
CA ALA A 135 24.93 2.99 -27.20
C ALA A 135 24.74 1.47 -27.24
N VAL A 136 25.54 0.72 -26.46
CA VAL A 136 25.38 -0.73 -26.29
C VAL A 136 24.00 -1.04 -25.70
N TYR A 137 23.59 -0.37 -24.62
CA TYR A 137 22.27 -0.60 -24.01
C TYR A 137 21.13 -0.29 -24.97
N LYS A 138 21.21 0.81 -25.74
CA LYS A 138 20.21 1.15 -26.77
C LYS A 138 20.06 0.07 -27.83
N LEU A 139 21.18 -0.45 -28.34
CA LEU A 139 21.18 -1.57 -29.30
C LEU A 139 20.61 -2.85 -28.68
N MET A 140 20.96 -3.15 -27.43
CA MET A 140 20.42 -4.35 -26.78
C MET A 140 18.92 -4.23 -26.50
N MET A 141 18.42 -3.03 -26.18
CA MET A 141 16.99 -2.77 -25.99
C MET A 141 16.18 -3.01 -27.26
N SER A 142 16.71 -2.68 -28.46
CA SER A 142 16.01 -2.94 -29.72
C SER A 142 15.82 -4.42 -30.03
N HIS A 143 16.71 -5.28 -29.52
CA HIS A 143 16.63 -6.74 -29.71
C HIS A 143 15.84 -7.46 -28.60
N ALA A 144 15.33 -6.73 -27.59
CA ALA A 144 14.60 -7.26 -26.44
C ALA A 144 15.32 -8.40 -25.69
N ASP A 145 16.66 -8.41 -25.71
CA ASP A 145 17.45 -9.43 -25.02
C ASP A 145 17.78 -9.02 -23.58
N PHE A 146 16.79 -9.16 -22.69
CA PHE A 146 16.98 -8.83 -21.29
C PHE A 146 18.03 -9.70 -20.56
N ASP A 147 18.19 -10.98 -20.93
CA ASP A 147 19.15 -11.87 -20.26
C ASP A 147 20.60 -11.44 -20.53
N SER A 148 20.92 -11.15 -21.79
CA SER A 148 22.25 -10.65 -22.16
C SER A 148 22.49 -9.24 -21.62
N GLN A 149 21.45 -8.38 -21.60
CA GLN A 149 21.55 -7.05 -20.99
C GLN A 149 21.87 -7.14 -19.50
N LEU A 150 21.22 -8.07 -18.80
CA LEU A 150 21.44 -8.28 -17.38
C LEU A 150 22.84 -8.82 -17.09
N ALA A 151 23.32 -9.77 -17.90
CA ALA A 151 24.69 -10.28 -17.80
C ALA A 151 25.71 -9.15 -18.01
N LEU A 152 25.52 -8.30 -19.02
CA LEU A 152 26.38 -7.14 -19.26
C LEU A 152 26.32 -6.13 -18.11
N ALA A 153 25.13 -5.80 -17.62
CA ALA A 153 24.96 -4.82 -16.55
C ALA A 153 25.57 -5.31 -15.22
N GLN A 154 25.43 -6.61 -14.89
CA GLN A 154 26.11 -7.22 -13.75
C GLN A 154 27.63 -7.18 -13.87
N ARG A 155 28.17 -7.37 -15.09
CA ARG A 155 29.61 -7.30 -15.36
C ARG A 155 30.16 -5.88 -15.25
N LEU A 156 29.41 -4.90 -15.76
CA LEU A 156 29.76 -3.49 -15.67
C LEU A 156 29.49 -2.89 -14.27
N GLN A 157 28.89 -3.66 -13.36
CA GLN A 157 28.42 -3.22 -12.04
C GLN A 157 27.46 -2.02 -12.11
N ASP A 158 26.71 -1.94 -13.22
CA ASP A 158 25.69 -0.92 -13.42
C ASP A 158 24.37 -1.43 -12.84
N TYR A 159 24.23 -1.29 -11.51
CA TYR A 159 23.06 -1.79 -10.80
C TYR A 159 21.78 -1.02 -11.12
N GLU A 160 21.88 0.24 -11.56
CA GLU A 160 20.71 1.05 -11.96
C GLU A 160 20.01 0.42 -13.17
N THR A 161 20.79 0.08 -14.20
CA THR A 161 20.26 -0.62 -15.38
C THR A 161 19.77 -2.04 -15.05
N VAL A 162 20.44 -2.78 -14.15
CA VAL A 162 19.95 -4.09 -13.68
C VAL A 162 18.57 -3.97 -13.05
N ILE A 163 18.35 -2.97 -12.19
CA ILE A 163 17.06 -2.74 -11.54
C ILE A 163 16.01 -2.35 -12.58
N ASP A 164 16.32 -1.43 -13.50
CA ASP A 164 15.42 -1.02 -14.57
C ASP A 164 14.98 -2.20 -15.44
N ILE A 165 15.90 -3.11 -15.79
CA ILE A 165 15.60 -4.35 -16.53
C ILE A 165 14.68 -5.27 -15.72
N TYR A 166 14.96 -5.50 -14.44
CA TYR A 166 14.07 -6.34 -13.61
C TYR A 166 12.67 -5.73 -13.44
N LEU A 167 12.57 -4.39 -13.39
CA LEU A 167 11.28 -3.69 -13.37
C LEU A 167 10.52 -3.88 -14.68
N LEU A 168 11.20 -3.76 -15.84
CA LEU A 168 10.59 -4.02 -17.15
C LEU A 168 10.11 -5.47 -17.29
N GLN A 169 10.85 -6.44 -16.74
CA GLN A 169 10.45 -7.85 -16.69
C GLN A 169 9.35 -8.15 -15.66
N SER A 170 8.86 -7.15 -14.92
CA SER A 170 7.93 -7.34 -13.79
C SER A 170 8.45 -8.27 -12.69
N GLN A 171 9.77 -8.44 -12.58
CA GLN A 171 10.42 -9.25 -11.55
C GLN A 171 10.79 -8.40 -10.32
N TYR A 172 9.77 -7.83 -9.67
CA TYR A 172 9.95 -6.87 -8.56
C TYR A 172 10.73 -7.43 -7.36
N LYS A 173 10.59 -8.73 -7.07
CA LYS A 173 11.30 -9.37 -5.96
C LYS A 173 12.82 -9.42 -6.19
N LYS A 174 13.25 -9.77 -7.40
CA LYS A 174 14.68 -9.80 -7.74
C LYS A 174 15.26 -8.38 -7.81
N ALA A 175 14.49 -7.42 -8.31
CA ALA A 175 14.87 -6.01 -8.24
C ALA A 175 15.14 -5.57 -6.80
N LEU A 176 14.25 -5.94 -5.87
CA LEU A 176 14.41 -5.63 -4.45
C LEU A 176 15.63 -6.34 -3.83
N GLU A 177 15.89 -7.60 -4.17
CA GLU A 177 17.09 -8.32 -3.72
C GLU A 177 18.38 -7.62 -4.16
N VAL A 178 18.45 -7.13 -5.40
CA VAL A 178 19.60 -6.35 -5.88
C VAL A 178 19.77 -5.07 -5.07
N ILE A 179 18.67 -4.34 -4.82
CA ILE A 179 18.71 -3.11 -4.02
C ILE A 179 19.22 -3.40 -2.59
N GLN A 180 18.70 -4.44 -1.95
CA GLN A 180 19.12 -4.87 -0.61
C GLN A 180 20.61 -5.24 -0.55
N ASN A 181 21.14 -5.86 -1.60
CA ASN A 181 22.57 -6.25 -1.64
C ASN A 181 23.51 -5.06 -1.81
N GLN A 182 23.06 -3.96 -2.44
CA GLN A 182 23.91 -2.80 -2.71
C GLN A 182 23.97 -1.79 -1.57
N HIS A 183 22.94 -1.73 -0.70
CA HIS A 183 22.86 -0.78 0.40
C HIS A 183 23.01 0.70 0.00
N ILE A 184 22.56 1.07 -1.22
CA ILE A 184 22.64 2.43 -1.74
C ILE A 184 21.30 3.16 -1.54
N PRO A 185 21.24 4.24 -0.74
CA PRO A 185 20.01 4.98 -0.45
C PRO A 185 19.28 5.52 -1.70
N MET A 186 20.05 5.95 -2.69
CA MET A 186 19.51 6.56 -3.92
C MET A 186 18.56 5.61 -4.67
N PHE A 187 18.84 4.31 -4.66
CA PHE A 187 17.97 3.31 -5.30
C PHE A 187 16.64 3.17 -4.57
N TYR A 188 16.63 3.24 -3.24
CA TYR A 188 15.39 3.24 -2.48
C TYR A 188 14.53 4.45 -2.82
N TYR A 189 15.11 5.65 -2.94
CA TYR A 189 14.34 6.85 -3.28
C TYR A 189 13.74 6.79 -4.68
N LYS A 190 14.52 6.40 -5.69
CA LYS A 190 14.07 6.35 -7.09
C LYS A 190 13.03 5.25 -7.32
N TYR A 191 13.25 4.05 -6.78
CA TYR A 191 12.46 2.87 -7.11
C TYR A 191 11.32 2.57 -6.13
N SER A 192 11.32 3.19 -4.94
CA SER A 192 10.28 2.97 -3.93
C SER A 192 8.87 3.20 -4.45
N SER A 193 8.64 4.26 -5.25
CA SER A 193 7.30 4.58 -5.75
C SER A 193 6.71 3.51 -6.67
N VAL A 194 7.56 2.75 -7.37
CA VAL A 194 7.14 1.67 -8.27
C VAL A 194 7.01 0.36 -7.49
N LEU A 195 8.01 0.05 -6.65
CA LEU A 195 8.04 -1.19 -5.89
C LEU A 195 6.94 -1.28 -4.83
N ILE A 196 6.54 -0.14 -4.24
CA ILE A 196 5.53 -0.13 -3.18
C ILE A 196 4.13 -0.54 -3.66
N GLU A 197 3.82 -0.30 -4.93
CA GLU A 197 2.55 -0.68 -5.54
C GLU A 197 2.44 -2.20 -5.76
N GLN A 198 3.58 -2.90 -5.86
CA GLN A 198 3.62 -4.33 -6.21
C GLN A 198 4.03 -5.22 -5.03
N CYS A 199 4.99 -4.78 -4.19
CA CYS A 199 5.55 -5.56 -3.08
C CYS A 199 5.76 -4.68 -1.82
N PRO A 200 4.69 -4.20 -1.17
CA PRO A 200 4.79 -3.25 -0.05
C PRO A 200 5.43 -3.84 1.22
N PHE A 201 5.17 -5.11 1.54
CA PHE A 201 5.64 -5.71 2.80
C PHE A 201 7.14 -5.99 2.76
N GLU A 202 7.62 -6.57 1.67
CA GLU A 202 9.05 -6.88 1.47
C GLU A 202 9.88 -5.60 1.38
N LEU A 203 9.37 -4.58 0.68
CA LEU A 203 10.03 -3.28 0.56
C LEU A 203 10.17 -2.59 1.93
N ILE A 204 9.11 -2.60 2.74
CA ILE A 204 9.16 -1.99 4.08
C ILE A 204 10.04 -2.78 5.03
N ALA A 205 10.07 -4.10 4.93
CA ALA A 205 11.06 -4.89 5.67
C ALA A 205 12.49 -4.51 5.27
N ALA A 206 12.74 -4.25 3.98
CA ALA A 206 14.03 -3.75 3.51
C ALA A 206 14.37 -2.38 4.13
N TRP A 207 13.41 -1.44 4.19
CA TRP A 207 13.63 -0.14 4.82
C TRP A 207 13.95 -0.24 6.32
N ILE A 208 13.31 -1.18 7.02
CA ILE A 208 13.57 -1.47 8.44
C ILE A 208 14.93 -2.17 8.63
N ASN A 209 15.48 -2.83 7.61
CA ASN A 209 16.83 -3.38 7.71
C ASN A 209 17.90 -2.31 7.46
N GLU A 210 17.59 -1.31 6.64
CA GLU A 210 18.50 -0.22 6.25
C GLU A 210 18.49 0.97 7.22
N ASP A 211 17.66 0.93 8.27
CA ASP A 211 17.53 1.82 9.42
C ASP A 211 18.27 3.17 9.43
N THR A 212 19.60 3.16 9.48
CA THR A 212 20.42 4.37 9.64
C THR A 212 20.78 5.07 8.33
N ASN A 213 20.62 4.38 7.20
CA ASN A 213 21.06 4.84 5.88
C ASN A 213 19.97 5.64 5.13
N LEU A 214 18.71 5.49 5.55
CA LEU A 214 17.56 6.07 4.87
C LEU A 214 16.96 7.24 5.65
N GLN A 215 16.87 8.38 5.00
CA GLN A 215 16.03 9.50 5.44
C GLN A 215 14.56 9.22 5.13
N ALA A 216 13.74 9.21 6.19
CA ALA A 216 12.31 8.93 6.08
C ALA A 216 11.52 10.03 5.35
N ASP A 217 12.01 11.28 5.34
CA ASP A 217 11.37 12.40 4.63
C ASP A 217 11.33 12.20 3.11
N LEU A 218 12.42 11.65 2.54
CA LEU A 218 12.52 11.38 1.12
C LEU A 218 11.65 10.19 0.68
N LEU A 219 11.17 9.38 1.62
CA LEU A 219 10.23 8.27 1.39
C LEU A 219 8.77 8.70 1.54
N LEU A 220 8.48 9.93 1.97
CA LEU A 220 7.10 10.43 2.07
C LEU A 220 6.33 10.34 0.74
N PRO A 221 6.89 10.74 -0.43
CA PRO A 221 6.17 10.65 -1.70
C PRO A 221 5.74 9.22 -2.06
N SER A 222 6.57 8.22 -1.75
CA SER A 222 6.22 6.82 -1.97
C SER A 222 5.20 6.31 -0.94
N LEU A 223 5.32 6.73 0.33
CA LEU A 223 4.34 6.45 1.37
C LEU A 223 2.95 7.03 1.06
N TYR A 224 2.84 8.23 0.47
CA TYR A 224 1.56 8.80 0.06
C TYR A 224 0.81 7.92 -0.95
N ARG A 225 1.53 7.19 -1.82
CA ARG A 225 0.90 6.26 -2.77
C ARG A 225 0.27 5.05 -2.09
N CYS A 226 0.70 4.70 -0.88
CA CYS A 226 0.14 3.59 -0.12
C CYS A 226 -1.33 3.79 0.24
N GLN A 227 -1.86 5.02 0.23
CA GLN A 227 -3.25 5.33 0.61
C GLN A 227 -4.32 4.60 -0.23
N ARG A 228 -3.94 4.02 -1.38
CA ARG A 228 -4.87 3.37 -2.32
C ARG A 228 -5.39 2.02 -1.83
N GLU A 229 -4.59 1.24 -1.09
CA GLU A 229 -4.98 -0.11 -0.67
C GLU A 229 -4.76 -0.35 0.83
N PRO A 230 -5.69 -1.06 1.49
CA PRO A 230 -5.59 -1.32 2.93
C PRO A 230 -4.34 -2.15 3.31
N LYS A 231 -3.87 -3.03 2.42
CA LYS A 231 -2.64 -3.82 2.64
C LYS A 231 -1.40 -2.93 2.66
N MET A 232 -1.31 -1.99 1.72
CA MET A 232 -0.23 -1.02 1.65
C MET A 232 -0.23 -0.08 2.86
N ILE A 233 -1.41 0.31 3.34
CA ILE A 233 -1.56 1.17 4.52
C ILE A 233 -1.08 0.48 5.79
N ALA A 234 -1.44 -0.80 5.98
CA ALA A 234 -0.95 -1.58 7.11
C ALA A 234 0.58 -1.68 7.11
N ALA A 235 1.18 -1.87 5.93
CA ALA A 235 2.63 -1.89 5.77
C ALA A 235 3.23 -0.50 6.08
N ALA A 236 2.70 0.58 5.51
CA ALA A 236 3.14 1.95 5.75
C ALA A 236 3.06 2.32 7.24
N LEU A 237 1.96 1.99 7.93
CA LEU A 237 1.79 2.20 9.36
C LEU A 237 2.84 1.43 10.18
N LYS A 238 3.21 0.22 9.76
CA LYS A 238 4.28 -0.56 10.42
C LYS A 238 5.63 0.16 10.33
N TYR A 239 5.99 0.68 9.15
CA TYR A 239 7.21 1.47 8.97
C TYR A 239 7.18 2.75 9.81
N ILE A 240 6.09 3.51 9.74
CA ILE A 240 5.97 4.79 10.45
C ILE A 240 6.07 4.59 11.97
N LYS A 241 5.40 3.57 12.54
CA LYS A 241 5.52 3.23 13.97
C LYS A 241 6.96 2.90 14.36
N PHE A 242 7.70 2.24 13.47
CA PHE A 242 9.10 1.94 13.69
C PHE A 242 9.96 3.21 13.72
N VAL A 243 9.78 4.13 12.77
CA VAL A 243 10.50 5.42 12.73
C VAL A 243 10.17 6.27 13.95
N ILE A 244 8.90 6.32 14.36
CA ILE A 244 8.45 7.01 15.59
C ILE A 244 9.12 6.41 16.83
N GLY A 245 9.19 5.08 16.93
CA GLY A 245 9.82 4.39 18.07
C GLY A 245 11.32 4.68 18.22
N ARG A 246 12.01 5.07 17.13
CA ARG A 246 13.42 5.47 17.13
C ARG A 246 13.65 6.95 17.47
N GLY A 247 12.61 7.79 17.40
CA GLY A 247 12.71 9.23 17.61
C GLY A 247 13.33 10.00 16.45
N THR A 248 13.49 9.39 15.27
CA THR A 248 14.02 10.04 14.05
C THR A 248 12.91 10.59 13.15
N ALA A 249 11.65 10.50 13.57
CA ALA A 249 10.51 10.95 12.79
C ALA A 249 10.44 12.49 12.71
N SER A 250 10.19 12.99 11.50
CA SER A 250 9.90 14.40 11.25
C SER A 250 8.42 14.72 11.48
N LYS A 251 8.10 16.01 11.62
CA LYS A 251 6.72 16.49 11.74
C LYS A 251 5.81 16.00 10.61
N SER A 252 6.33 15.94 9.39
CA SER A 252 5.62 15.47 8.20
C SER A 252 5.21 13.99 8.31
N ILE A 253 6.08 13.14 8.86
CA ILE A 253 5.80 11.71 9.07
C ILE A 253 4.73 11.53 10.13
N HIS A 254 4.78 12.30 11.22
CA HIS A 254 3.73 12.27 12.24
C HIS A 254 2.38 12.76 11.68
N ASN A 255 2.36 13.82 10.88
CA ASN A 255 1.15 14.29 10.21
C ASN A 255 0.57 13.21 9.28
N PHE A 256 1.43 12.55 8.51
CA PHE A 256 1.02 11.45 7.64
C PHE A 256 0.46 10.27 8.45
N MET A 257 1.10 9.91 9.56
CA MET A 257 0.59 8.91 10.51
C MET A 257 -0.82 9.22 10.99
N ILE A 258 -1.06 10.47 11.39
CA ILE A 258 -2.36 10.94 11.88
C ILE A 258 -3.40 10.81 10.76
N SER A 259 -3.08 11.20 9.53
CA SER A 259 -4.00 11.08 8.37
C SER A 259 -4.39 9.65 8.03
N LEU A 260 -3.45 8.70 8.16
CA LEU A 260 -3.72 7.28 7.94
C LEU A 260 -4.50 6.67 9.12
N SER A 261 -4.17 7.07 10.34
CA SER A 261 -4.81 6.52 11.54
C SER A 261 -6.24 7.01 11.71
N SER A 262 -6.54 8.26 11.31
CA SER A 262 -7.92 8.79 11.30
C SER A 262 -8.84 8.06 10.31
N THR A 263 -8.28 7.46 9.26
CA THR A 263 -9.08 6.76 8.24
C THR A 263 -9.26 5.28 8.55
N TYR A 264 -8.24 4.61 9.11
CA TYR A 264 -8.27 3.16 9.28
C TYR A 264 -8.31 2.68 10.74
N LYS A 265 -7.76 3.44 11.69
CA LYS A 265 -7.59 3.01 13.09
C LYS A 265 -7.70 4.17 14.10
N PRO A 266 -8.90 4.73 14.31
CA PRO A 266 -9.11 5.87 15.20
C PRO A 266 -8.76 5.57 16.66
N ASN A 267 -8.93 4.32 17.11
CA ASN A 267 -8.64 3.93 18.50
C ASN A 267 -7.13 3.97 18.81
N GLU A 268 -6.27 3.60 17.85
CA GLU A 268 -4.82 3.65 18.03
C GLU A 268 -4.29 5.09 18.00
N LEU A 269 -4.99 5.97 17.28
CA LEU A 269 -4.65 7.39 17.19
C LEU A 269 -4.80 8.09 18.55
N PHE A 270 -5.87 7.77 19.30
CA PHE A 270 -6.08 8.33 20.63
C PHE A 270 -4.97 7.95 21.61
N ALA A 271 -4.60 6.67 21.66
CA ALA A 271 -3.49 6.19 22.50
C ALA A 271 -2.13 6.78 22.08
N TYR A 272 -1.98 7.16 20.81
CA TYR A 272 -0.80 7.89 20.35
C TYR A 272 -0.79 9.34 20.87
N PHE A 273 -1.92 10.03 20.80
CA PHE A 273 -2.03 11.40 21.32
C PHE A 273 -1.82 11.46 22.83
N GLU A 274 -2.36 10.52 23.60
CA GLU A 274 -2.11 10.43 25.04
C GLU A 274 -0.62 10.28 25.38
N LYS A 275 0.16 9.58 24.54
CA LYS A 275 1.61 9.42 24.72
C LYS A 275 2.41 10.67 24.37
N CYS A 276 1.92 11.48 23.43
CA CYS A 276 2.61 12.71 23.03
C CYS A 276 2.44 13.85 24.04
N GLY A 277 1.45 13.77 24.94
CA GLY A 277 1.18 14.80 25.92
C GLY A 277 0.43 16.02 25.36
N LEU A 278 0.21 17.02 26.22
CA LEU A 278 -0.63 18.19 25.95
C LEU A 278 0.16 19.44 25.53
N ASP A 279 1.50 19.39 25.54
CA ASP A 279 2.34 20.58 25.33
C ASP A 279 2.59 20.86 23.84
N LYS A 280 2.03 21.96 23.34
CA LYS A 280 2.16 22.43 21.94
C LYS A 280 3.59 22.49 21.40
N THR A 281 4.59 22.74 22.24
CA THR A 281 6.00 22.82 21.85
C THR A 281 6.73 21.47 21.83
N LEU A 282 6.24 20.49 22.58
CA LEU A 282 6.83 19.15 22.68
C LEU A 282 6.16 18.16 21.72
N VAL A 283 4.99 18.53 21.20
CA VAL A 283 4.25 17.72 20.24
C VAL A 283 5.01 17.62 18.91
N PRO A 284 5.26 16.39 18.41
CA PRO A 284 6.07 16.18 17.22
C PRO A 284 5.26 16.29 15.92
N TYR A 285 3.99 16.69 15.98
CA TYR A 285 3.11 16.86 14.82
C TYR A 285 2.57 18.29 14.70
N ASP A 286 2.02 18.62 13.53
CA ASP A 286 1.35 19.89 13.30
C ASP A 286 -0.10 19.81 13.80
N VAL A 287 -0.40 20.63 14.81
CA VAL A 287 -1.70 20.71 15.46
C VAL A 287 -2.78 21.22 14.49
N GLU A 288 -2.43 22.18 13.61
CA GLU A 288 -3.39 22.73 12.63
C GLU A 288 -3.81 21.67 11.60
N PHE A 289 -2.84 20.87 11.14
CA PHE A 289 -3.11 19.76 10.24
C PHE A 289 -3.98 18.69 10.92
N ALA A 290 -3.67 18.35 12.17
CA ALA A 290 -4.42 17.35 12.93
C ALA A 290 -5.88 17.78 13.20
N LEU A 291 -6.12 19.07 13.51
CA LEU A 291 -7.46 19.61 13.77
C LEU A 291 -8.40 19.45 12.57
N ARG A 292 -7.88 19.52 11.34
CA ARG A 292 -8.66 19.34 10.11
C ARG A 292 -9.29 17.95 9.98
N LEU A 293 -8.75 16.94 10.68
CA LEU A 293 -9.17 15.54 10.56
C LEU A 293 -10.32 15.15 11.51
N LYS A 294 -10.80 16.09 12.35
CA LYS A 294 -12.06 16.08 13.15
C LYS A 294 -12.30 14.93 14.14
N GLN A 295 -11.61 13.80 14.07
CA GLN A 295 -11.94 12.60 14.86
C GLN A 295 -11.37 12.58 16.29
N CYS A 296 -10.31 13.36 16.58
CA CYS A 296 -9.77 13.55 17.93
C CYS A 296 -9.73 15.03 18.30
N SER A 297 -10.76 15.76 17.88
CA SER A 297 -10.80 17.21 17.97
C SER A 297 -10.67 17.71 19.41
N VAL A 298 -11.29 17.05 20.39
CA VAL A 298 -11.24 17.50 21.79
C VAL A 298 -9.81 17.49 22.36
N HIS A 299 -9.06 16.39 22.19
CA HIS A 299 -7.67 16.34 22.67
C HIS A 299 -6.79 17.36 21.94
N LEU A 300 -6.97 17.51 20.63
CA LEU A 300 -6.22 18.48 19.83
C LEU A 300 -6.54 19.94 20.19
N TYR A 301 -7.80 20.25 20.52
CA TYR A 301 -8.18 21.56 21.04
C TYR A 301 -7.59 21.84 22.42
N CYS A 302 -7.46 20.81 23.27
CA CYS A 302 -6.74 20.92 24.53
C CYS A 302 -5.24 21.20 24.31
N VAL A 303 -4.60 20.52 23.35
CA VAL A 303 -3.19 20.77 22.96
C VAL A 303 -3.00 22.19 22.41
N ASP A 304 -3.98 22.71 21.67
CA ASP A 304 -3.91 24.06 21.10
C ASP A 304 -4.24 25.18 22.12
N GLY A 305 -4.72 24.82 23.31
CA GLY A 305 -5.16 25.76 24.35
C GLY A 305 -6.57 26.32 24.14
N LEU A 306 -7.33 25.79 23.18
CA LEU A 306 -8.71 26.19 22.86
C LEU A 306 -9.73 25.38 23.70
N TYR A 307 -9.62 25.50 25.03
CA TYR A 307 -10.44 24.72 25.97
C TYR A 307 -11.94 25.01 25.88
N ASP A 308 -12.35 26.22 25.45
CA ASP A 308 -13.77 26.55 25.31
C ASP A 308 -14.44 25.77 24.17
N GLU A 309 -13.73 25.62 23.05
CA GLU A 309 -14.16 24.81 21.91
C GLU A 309 -14.07 23.31 22.25
N ALA A 310 -12.99 22.89 22.91
CA ALA A 310 -12.78 21.53 23.38
C ALA A 310 -13.95 21.05 24.27
N VAL A 311 -14.32 21.85 25.26
CA VAL A 311 -15.41 21.52 26.20
C VAL A 311 -16.77 21.56 25.51
N SER A 312 -17.00 22.50 24.60
CA SER A 312 -18.27 22.53 23.86
C SER A 312 -18.48 21.28 23.00
N LEU A 313 -17.40 20.74 22.42
CA LEU A 313 -17.42 19.49 21.65
C LEU A 313 -17.42 18.25 22.55
N ALA A 314 -16.75 18.28 23.70
CA ALA A 314 -16.80 17.18 24.65
C ALA A 314 -18.24 16.99 25.18
N LEU A 315 -18.95 18.07 25.49
CA LEU A 315 -20.32 18.04 26.02
C LEU A 315 -21.33 17.36 25.09
N THR A 316 -21.06 17.24 23.78
CA THR A 316 -21.95 16.52 22.86
C THR A 316 -21.79 15.00 22.92
N PHE A 317 -20.67 14.49 23.46
CA PHE A 317 -20.36 13.05 23.47
C PHE A 317 -20.13 12.49 24.88
N ASP A 318 -19.34 13.18 25.71
CA ASP A 318 -18.94 12.73 27.04
C ASP A 318 -18.74 13.91 28.02
N VAL A 319 -19.61 13.97 29.03
CA VAL A 319 -19.59 14.99 30.08
C VAL A 319 -18.40 14.79 31.04
N GLU A 320 -17.91 13.56 31.23
CA GLU A 320 -16.76 13.29 32.10
C GLU A 320 -15.46 13.77 31.45
N LEU A 321 -15.31 13.57 30.14
CA LEU A 321 -14.18 14.09 29.38
C LEU A 321 -14.18 15.62 29.35
N ALA A 322 -15.37 16.25 29.26
CA ALA A 322 -15.53 17.69 29.40
C ALA A 322 -15.05 18.20 30.77
N LYS A 323 -15.40 17.48 31.86
CA LYS A 323 -14.93 17.79 33.22
C LYS A 323 -13.41 17.68 33.33
N LYS A 324 -12.79 16.61 32.81
CA LYS A 324 -11.33 16.43 32.78
C LYS A 324 -10.63 17.58 32.05
N CYS A 325 -11.14 17.98 30.89
CA CYS A 325 -10.60 19.11 30.12
C CYS A 325 -10.71 20.44 30.90
N ALA A 326 -11.80 20.65 31.63
CA ALA A 326 -11.98 21.83 32.48
C ALA A 326 -11.06 21.83 33.71
N MET A 327 -10.78 20.67 34.31
CA MET A 327 -9.83 20.54 35.42
C MET A 327 -8.40 20.90 35.01
N LEU A 328 -7.98 20.50 33.80
CA LEU A 328 -6.66 20.89 33.26
C LEU A 328 -6.48 22.42 33.18
N THR A 329 -7.57 23.18 32.96
CA THR A 329 -7.50 24.64 33.00
C THR A 329 -7.36 25.20 34.42
N ASN A 330 -7.78 24.46 35.45
CA ASN A 330 -7.70 24.86 36.85
C ASN A 330 -6.35 24.50 37.49
N GLU A 331 -5.75 23.34 37.16
CA GLU A 331 -4.45 22.91 37.71
C GLU A 331 -3.30 23.86 37.32
N SER A 332 -3.40 24.53 36.17
CA SER A 332 -2.47 25.61 35.80
C SER A 332 -2.45 26.80 36.79
N ALA A 333 -3.38 26.84 37.76
CA ALA A 333 -3.49 27.89 38.77
C ALA A 333 -3.07 27.46 40.18
N GLU A 334 -2.78 26.18 40.48
CA GLU A 334 -2.29 25.82 41.83
C GLU A 334 -0.85 26.34 42.09
N GLU A 335 -0.15 26.80 41.05
CA GLU A 335 1.08 27.59 41.18
C GLU A 335 0.83 29.10 41.47
N GLU A 336 -0.40 29.52 41.81
CA GLU A 336 -0.71 30.94 42.07
C GLU A 336 -0.22 31.48 43.43
N SER A 337 0.47 30.72 44.30
CA SER A 337 0.81 31.24 45.63
C SER A 337 2.26 31.66 45.92
N ASP A 338 3.32 31.31 45.17
CA ASP A 338 4.68 31.67 45.67
C ASP A 338 5.82 31.93 44.66
N LEU A 339 5.63 31.93 43.34
CA LEU A 339 6.76 32.11 42.41
C LEU A 339 6.49 33.13 41.30
N LEU A 340 6.45 34.39 41.71
CA LEU A 340 6.47 35.56 40.83
C LEU A 340 7.80 35.78 40.06
N LEU A 341 8.74 34.82 40.01
CA LEU A 341 10.11 35.13 39.58
C LEU A 341 10.91 34.15 38.70
N LEU A 342 10.42 32.99 38.23
CA LEU A 342 11.19 32.21 37.23
C LEU A 342 10.30 31.32 36.32
N GLY A 343 10.03 31.80 35.11
CA GLY A 343 10.14 30.98 33.88
C GLY A 343 9.30 29.71 33.67
N SER A 344 8.14 29.50 34.30
CA SER A 344 7.24 28.39 33.90
C SER A 344 6.39 28.78 32.68
N ASN A 345 6.75 28.23 31.52
CA ASN A 345 6.12 28.47 30.22
C ASN A 345 4.81 27.67 30.04
N GLY A 346 3.87 27.79 30.99
CA GLY A 346 2.51 27.26 30.84
C GLY A 346 1.55 28.31 30.25
N PRO A 347 0.59 27.92 29.39
CA PRO A 347 -0.41 28.86 28.88
C PRO A 347 -1.30 29.36 30.04
N ARG A 348 -1.28 30.67 30.29
CA ARG A 348 -2.07 31.33 31.34
C ARG A 348 -3.50 31.57 30.84
N PHE A 349 -4.51 31.00 31.50
CA PHE A 349 -5.91 31.17 31.12
C PHE A 349 -6.64 32.21 31.99
N PRO A 350 -7.29 33.23 31.40
CA PRO A 350 -8.07 34.21 32.13
C PRO A 350 -9.19 33.56 32.97
N LEU A 351 -9.39 34.05 34.20
CA LEU A 351 -10.45 33.61 35.13
C LEU A 351 -11.85 33.60 34.49
N GLU A 352 -12.12 34.55 33.59
CA GLU A 352 -13.39 34.64 32.87
C GLU A 352 -13.61 33.49 31.87
N MET A 353 -12.54 33.01 31.22
CA MET A 353 -12.61 31.89 30.29
C MET A 353 -12.90 30.59 31.05
N ARG A 354 -12.21 30.37 32.18
CA ARG A 354 -12.48 29.26 33.10
C ARG A 354 -13.94 29.29 33.58
N ARG A 355 -14.42 30.47 33.99
CA ARG A 355 -15.81 30.67 34.40
C ARG A 355 -16.80 30.29 33.29
N ARG A 356 -16.59 30.73 32.05
CA ARG A 356 -17.46 30.38 30.91
C ARG A 356 -17.48 28.87 30.64
N ILE A 357 -16.33 28.21 30.72
CA ILE A 357 -16.20 26.76 30.53
C ILE A 357 -17.01 26.01 31.60
N TRP A 358 -16.82 26.34 32.88
CA TRP A 358 -17.58 25.73 33.98
C TRP A 358 -19.08 26.06 33.93
N MET A 359 -19.46 27.25 33.46
CA MET A 359 -20.86 27.61 33.22
C MET A 359 -21.51 26.74 32.13
N LYS A 360 -20.79 26.45 31.04
CA LYS A 360 -21.27 25.55 29.98
C LYS A 360 -21.50 24.14 30.53
N ILE A 361 -20.55 23.59 31.30
CA ILE A 361 -20.71 22.26 31.92
C ILE A 361 -21.84 22.26 32.96
N GLY A 362 -21.96 23.34 33.74
CA GLY A 362 -23.02 23.61 34.73
C GLY A 362 -24.44 23.52 34.19
N SER A 363 -24.64 23.98 32.95
CA SER A 363 -25.95 23.90 32.29
C SER A 363 -26.38 22.47 31.95
N HIS A 364 -25.42 21.55 31.74
CA HIS A 364 -25.70 20.20 31.25
C HIS A 364 -25.72 19.14 32.36
N SER A 365 -25.00 19.32 33.47
CA SER A 365 -25.05 18.40 34.61
C SER A 365 -24.92 19.12 35.95
N ALA A 366 -26.06 19.59 36.47
CA ALA A 366 -26.15 20.30 37.74
C ALA A 366 -25.79 19.44 38.97
N ARG A 367 -25.90 18.11 38.89
CA ARG A 367 -25.80 17.21 40.04
C ARG A 367 -24.37 16.94 40.51
N ASP A 368 -23.38 17.03 39.62
CA ASP A 368 -22.05 16.48 39.88
C ASP A 368 -20.94 17.53 40.00
N LEU A 369 -21.25 18.82 39.95
CA LEU A 369 -20.24 19.88 39.84
C LEU A 369 -19.92 20.59 41.16
N LEU A 370 -20.80 20.50 42.17
CA LEU A 370 -20.62 21.13 43.48
C LEU A 370 -19.27 20.81 44.16
N PRO A 371 -18.73 19.57 44.09
CA PRO A 371 -17.43 19.23 44.69
C PRO A 371 -16.20 19.75 43.92
N PHE A 372 -16.37 20.15 42.65
CA PHE A 372 -15.25 20.44 41.74
C PHE A 372 -15.13 21.92 41.38
N PHE A 373 -15.95 22.79 41.99
CA PHE A 373 -15.84 24.22 41.78
C PHE A 373 -14.61 24.78 42.52
N PRO A 374 -13.71 25.47 41.83
CA PRO A 374 -12.63 26.19 42.49
C PRO A 374 -13.19 27.36 43.33
N GLU A 375 -12.46 27.76 44.38
CA GLU A 375 -12.93 28.75 45.38
C GLU A 375 -13.32 30.13 44.82
N PHE A 376 -12.95 30.44 43.57
CA PHE A 376 -13.24 31.72 42.93
C PHE A 376 -14.66 31.84 42.30
N THR A 377 -15.44 30.75 42.24
CA THR A 377 -16.81 30.81 41.68
C THR A 377 -17.86 31.11 42.74
N THR A 378 -18.29 32.38 42.82
CA THR A 378 -19.46 32.79 43.61
C THR A 378 -20.74 32.13 43.10
N ILE A 379 -21.44 31.42 43.99
CA ILE A 379 -22.67 30.64 43.74
C ILE A 379 -23.80 31.48 43.11
N GLU A 380 -23.81 32.79 43.31
CA GLU A 380 -24.83 33.70 42.78
C GLU A 380 -24.95 33.67 41.25
N HIS A 381 -23.85 33.45 40.54
CA HIS A 381 -23.84 33.45 39.08
C HIS A 381 -24.44 32.17 38.46
N PHE A 382 -24.68 31.13 39.26
CA PHE A 382 -25.23 29.84 38.80
C PHE A 382 -26.72 29.67 39.08
N LYS A 383 -27.37 30.65 39.72
CA LYS A 383 -28.80 30.58 40.04
C LYS A 383 -29.67 30.42 38.81
N ASP A 384 -29.45 31.24 37.78
CA ASP A 384 -30.29 31.22 36.57
C ASP A 384 -30.06 29.98 35.70
N PRO A 385 -28.81 29.53 35.42
CA PRO A 385 -28.54 28.27 34.72
C PRO A 385 -29.07 27.05 35.47
N LEU A 386 -28.92 27.00 36.80
CA LEU A 386 -29.41 25.89 37.61
C LEU A 386 -30.94 25.83 37.58
N CYS A 387 -31.61 26.98 37.67
CA CYS A 387 -33.06 27.06 37.52
C CYS A 387 -33.53 26.65 36.12
N ALA A 388 -32.79 27.00 35.06
CA ALA A 388 -33.09 26.57 33.70
C ALA A 388 -32.94 25.05 33.53
N CYS A 389 -31.84 24.48 34.01
CA CYS A 389 -31.57 23.04 33.98
C CYS A 389 -32.61 22.24 34.78
N LEU A 390 -32.98 22.70 35.99
CA LEU A 390 -34.03 22.12 36.81
C LEU A 390 -35.40 22.15 36.11
N LYS A 391 -35.73 23.27 35.45
CA LYS A 391 -36.97 23.39 34.67
C LYS A 391 -36.99 22.41 33.49
N GLU A 392 -35.90 22.29 32.76
CA GLU A 392 -35.79 21.34 31.64
C GLU A 392 -35.92 19.89 32.10
N HIS A 393 -35.25 19.50 33.19
CA HIS A 393 -35.41 18.17 33.77
C HIS A 393 -36.82 17.92 34.30
N SER A 394 -37.46 18.90 34.93
CA SER A 394 -38.86 18.78 35.36
C SER A 394 -39.80 18.59 34.16
N GLY A 395 -39.55 19.27 33.05
CA GLY A 395 -40.29 19.11 31.80
C GLY A 395 -40.13 17.71 31.19
N LYS A 396 -38.88 17.22 31.10
CA LYS A 396 -38.57 15.86 30.63
C LYS A 396 -39.23 14.78 31.50
N ILE A 397 -39.28 14.98 32.82
CA ILE A 397 -39.98 14.06 33.73
C ILE A 397 -41.49 14.08 33.47
N MET A 398 -42.09 15.25 33.27
CA MET A 398 -43.51 15.36 32.93
C MET A 398 -43.84 14.70 31.57
N GLU A 399 -42.97 14.85 30.58
CA GLU A 399 -43.14 14.23 29.28
C GLU A 399 -43.02 12.70 29.34
N LEU A 400 -42.01 12.17 30.03
CA LEU A 400 -41.90 10.73 30.29
C LEU A 400 -43.08 10.17 31.10
N GLN A 401 -43.60 10.94 32.06
CA GLN A 401 -44.81 10.57 32.81
C GLN A 401 -46.05 10.54 31.89
N ARG A 402 -46.15 11.48 30.95
CA ARG A 402 -47.21 11.51 29.94
C ARG A 402 -47.09 10.31 29.00
N GLU A 403 -45.91 10.03 28.46
CA GLU A 403 -45.67 8.86 27.61
C GLU A 403 -45.95 7.54 28.34
N MET A 404 -45.52 7.40 29.60
CA MET A 404 -45.89 6.24 30.42
C MET A 404 -47.39 6.13 30.60
N LYS A 405 -48.09 7.25 30.84
CA LYS A 405 -49.54 7.25 31.01
C LYS A 405 -50.24 6.83 29.70
N GLU A 406 -49.86 7.40 28.56
CA GLU A 406 -50.37 7.05 27.24
C GLU A 406 -50.14 5.55 26.95
N ALA A 407 -48.93 5.05 27.18
CA ALA A 407 -48.61 3.62 27.02
C ALA A 407 -49.44 2.72 27.96
N THR A 408 -49.66 3.13 29.22
CA THR A 408 -50.52 2.36 30.13
C THR A 408 -51.99 2.37 29.72
N GLU A 409 -52.49 3.47 29.17
CA GLU A 409 -53.87 3.59 28.66
C GLU A 409 -54.08 2.74 27.41
N GLU A 410 -53.08 2.69 26.52
CA GLU A 410 -53.08 1.82 25.33
C GLU A 410 -53.08 0.34 25.73
N LEU A 411 -52.21 -0.04 26.67
CA LEU A 411 -52.14 -1.41 27.17
C LEU A 411 -53.44 -1.83 27.89
N GLN A 412 -54.09 -0.90 28.61
CA GLN A 412 -55.41 -1.13 29.18
C GLN A 412 -56.51 -1.31 28.12
N ARG A 413 -56.40 -0.62 26.98
CA ARG A 413 -57.33 -0.78 25.86
C ARG A 413 -57.17 -2.15 25.20
N GLU A 414 -55.94 -2.55 24.91
CA GLU A 414 -55.63 -3.88 24.37
C GLU A 414 -56.08 -5.01 25.32
N MET A 415 -55.89 -4.84 26.63
CA MET A 415 -56.39 -5.80 27.61
C MET A 415 -57.91 -5.93 27.60
N LYS A 416 -58.65 -4.82 27.45
CA LYS A 416 -60.12 -4.86 27.33
C LYS A 416 -60.56 -5.58 26.06
N GLU A 417 -59.94 -5.26 24.92
CA GLU A 417 -60.23 -5.94 23.65
C GLU A 417 -59.95 -7.45 23.74
N ALA A 418 -58.84 -7.85 24.36
CA ALA A 418 -58.52 -9.26 24.60
C ALA A 418 -59.57 -9.96 25.48
N THR A 419 -60.09 -9.29 26.52
CA THR A 419 -61.17 -9.86 27.35
C THR A 419 -62.50 -9.99 26.59
N GLU A 420 -62.85 -9.03 25.74
CA GLU A 420 -64.06 -9.09 24.91
C GLU A 420 -63.98 -10.23 23.88
N VAL A 421 -62.80 -10.42 23.26
CA VAL A 421 -62.55 -11.55 22.36
C VAL A 421 -62.64 -12.88 23.09
N ALA A 422 -62.08 -12.97 24.30
CA ALA A 422 -62.17 -14.18 25.12
C ALA A 422 -63.63 -14.53 25.47
N ASP A 423 -64.44 -13.55 25.84
CA ASP A 423 -65.86 -13.72 26.12
C ASP A 423 -66.67 -14.18 24.89
N GLU A 424 -66.38 -13.63 23.70
CA GLU A 424 -67.02 -14.06 22.47
C GLU A 424 -66.62 -15.49 22.09
N ILE A 425 -65.34 -15.88 22.26
CA ILE A 425 -64.89 -17.27 22.08
C ILE A 425 -65.65 -18.21 23.02
N HIS A 426 -65.78 -17.86 24.31
CA HIS A 426 -66.53 -18.65 25.27
C HIS A 426 -68.00 -18.82 24.86
N LYS A 427 -68.63 -17.76 24.36
CA LYS A 427 -70.01 -17.78 23.86
C LYS A 427 -70.17 -18.66 22.61
N GLN A 428 -69.20 -18.61 21.69
CA GLN A 428 -69.19 -19.46 20.49
C GLN A 428 -68.95 -20.93 20.86
N MET A 429 -68.04 -21.24 21.79
CA MET A 429 -67.86 -22.60 22.32
C MET A 429 -69.14 -23.13 22.98
N ALA A 430 -69.85 -22.31 23.75
CA ALA A 430 -71.13 -22.69 24.35
C ALA A 430 -72.21 -23.00 23.30
N LYS A 431 -72.27 -22.22 22.21
CA LYS A 431 -73.18 -22.50 21.07
C LYS A 431 -72.80 -23.79 20.34
N LEU A 432 -71.51 -24.03 20.10
CA LEU A 432 -71.00 -25.25 19.49
C LEU A 432 -71.32 -26.48 20.34
N LYS A 433 -71.15 -26.39 21.67
CA LYS A 433 -71.50 -27.47 22.59
C LYS A 433 -73.00 -27.78 22.54
N LYS A 434 -73.87 -26.76 22.53
CA LYS A 434 -75.33 -26.95 22.36
C LYS A 434 -75.67 -27.60 21.01
N ARG A 435 -75.03 -27.18 19.92
CA ARG A 435 -75.22 -27.78 18.59
C ARG A 435 -74.71 -29.22 18.52
N SER A 436 -73.56 -29.52 19.13
CA SER A 436 -73.02 -30.88 19.21
C SER A 436 -73.93 -31.79 20.01
N VAL A 437 -74.46 -31.34 21.17
CA VAL A 437 -75.45 -32.10 21.94
C VAL A 437 -76.74 -32.33 21.13
N ALA A 438 -77.22 -31.32 20.40
CA ALA A 438 -78.38 -31.46 19.51
C ALA A 438 -78.11 -32.45 18.35
N PHE A 439 -76.90 -32.43 17.77
CA PHE A 439 -76.49 -33.36 16.72
C PHE A 439 -76.34 -34.79 17.27
N PHE A 440 -75.80 -34.96 18.48
CA PHE A 440 -75.74 -36.25 19.17
C PHE A 440 -77.14 -36.81 19.44
N PHE A 441 -78.09 -35.95 19.83
CA PHE A 441 -79.49 -36.33 20.00
C PHE A 441 -80.16 -36.74 18.68
N LEU A 442 -79.91 -36.01 17.59
CA LEU A 442 -80.41 -36.37 16.26
C LEU A 442 -79.82 -37.70 15.75
N PHE A 443 -78.51 -37.90 15.91
CA PHE A 443 -77.83 -39.12 15.46
C PHE A 443 -78.25 -40.36 16.25
N PHE A 444 -78.53 -40.22 17.55
CA PHE A 444 -79.08 -41.31 18.36
C PHE A 444 -80.54 -41.63 18.00
N PHE A 445 -81.35 -40.63 17.62
CA PHE A 445 -82.73 -40.86 17.23
C PHE A 445 -82.88 -41.42 15.80
N GLU A 446 -82.01 -41.04 14.85
CA GLU A 446 -82.03 -41.60 13.48
C GLU A 446 -81.25 -42.93 13.36
N GLY A 447 -80.26 -43.18 14.21
CA GLY A 447 -79.49 -44.45 14.25
C GLY A 447 -80.10 -45.55 15.12
N GLY A 448 -81.03 -45.22 16.02
CA GLY A 448 -81.67 -46.15 16.97
C GLY A 448 -82.81 -47.00 16.38
N GLY A 449 -82.91 -47.08 15.05
CA GLY A 449 -83.81 -48.00 14.34
C GLY A 449 -83.15 -49.34 14.03
N ARG A 450 -82.61 -50.04 15.03
CA ARG A 450 -82.28 -51.49 15.04
C ARG A 450 -81.56 -51.85 16.34
N PHE A 451 -81.97 -52.98 16.95
CA PHE A 451 -81.73 -53.45 18.33
C PHE A 451 -82.67 -52.78 19.34
N GLY A 452 -83.79 -53.37 19.80
CA GLY A 452 -84.21 -54.76 19.83
C GLY A 452 -84.37 -55.22 21.29
N GLU A 453 -85.50 -54.87 21.92
CA GLU A 453 -86.37 -55.73 22.73
C GLU A 453 -87.75 -55.08 22.87
#